data_AF-A0A328RS76-F1
#
_entry.id   AF-A0A328RS76-F1
#
_cell.length_a   1.000
_cell.length_b   1.000
_cell.length_c   1.000
_cell.angle_alpha   90.00
_cell.angle_beta   90.00
_cell.angle_gamma   90.00
#
_symmetry.space_group_name_H-M   'P 1'
#
loop_
_entity.id
_entity.type
_entity.pdbx_description
1 polymer ?
#
loop_
_entity_poly.entity_id
_entity_poly.type
_entity_poly.pdbx_seq_one_letter_code
_entity_poly.pdbx_strand_id
1 'polypeptide(L)'
;MKKLIAIHPNQDNTIIITNKTTRLLSDNLTYAICYIIEKDDARYTYRGVGYDKATGSIKQGPCSELAINYDDGSEWHYFNILINDEGFINEGACDKLIIKDNNTILTLSQISIDQDGYPKPGLCHEYNIISPEGKEVTWQEVYINNDFEILPDCFCKSLILKHESGRVFSFKNLYLNEDGFPKNEHQFDFNSDFFTYFPQTSPGSDVEVKLQQDL
;
A
#
# COMPACT_ATOMS: atom_id res chain seq x y z
N MET A 1 -17.46 7.35 -19.77
CA MET A 1 -17.07 6.94 -21.15
C MET A 1 -15.86 6.03 -21.02
N LYS A 2 -15.94 4.74 -21.38
CA LYS A 2 -14.83 3.78 -21.16
C LYS A 2 -13.77 3.95 -22.26
N LYS A 3 -12.52 4.24 -21.91
CA LYS A 3 -11.39 4.39 -22.86
C LYS A 3 -10.34 3.31 -22.62
N LEU A 4 -10.38 2.23 -23.40
CA LEU A 4 -9.42 1.12 -23.33
C LEU A 4 -8.06 1.48 -23.95
N ILE A 5 -7.02 1.78 -23.15
CA ILE A 5 -5.64 1.93 -23.65
C ILE A 5 -4.92 0.60 -23.40
N ALA A 6 -4.89 -0.31 -24.38
CA ALA A 6 -4.08 -1.53 -24.29
C ALA A 6 -2.69 -1.30 -24.89
N ILE A 7 -1.63 -1.50 -24.10
CA ILE A 7 -0.23 -1.42 -24.56
C ILE A 7 0.33 -2.84 -24.60
N HIS A 8 0.98 -3.23 -25.71
CA HIS A 8 1.57 -4.56 -25.91
C HIS A 8 3.11 -4.48 -25.90
N PRO A 9 3.84 -5.44 -25.30
CA PRO A 9 5.28 -5.27 -24.99
C PRO A 9 6.23 -5.33 -26.20
N ASN A 10 5.76 -5.77 -27.37
CA ASN A 10 6.62 -6.17 -28.48
C ASN A 10 6.59 -5.24 -29.71
N GLN A 11 6.09 -4.01 -29.62
CA GLN A 11 6.24 -3.05 -30.72
C GLN A 11 6.58 -1.64 -30.20
N ASP A 12 7.71 -1.12 -30.68
CA ASP A 12 8.25 0.19 -30.37
C ASP A 12 7.22 1.32 -30.49
N ASN A 13 7.30 2.25 -29.53
CA ASN A 13 6.90 3.65 -29.60
C ASN A 13 5.42 4.02 -29.89
N THR A 14 4.68 4.18 -28.80
CA THR A 14 3.67 5.23 -28.54
C THR A 14 2.32 5.19 -29.28
N ILE A 15 1.32 5.68 -28.53
CA ILE A 15 -0.10 5.29 -28.39
C ILE A 15 -1.05 6.25 -29.17
N ILE A 16 -2.34 5.90 -29.36
CA ILE A 16 -3.56 6.73 -29.11
C ILE A 16 -4.82 5.93 -29.50
N ILE A 17 -5.78 5.81 -28.58
CA ILE A 17 -7.11 5.23 -28.88
C ILE A 17 -7.98 6.28 -29.56
N THR A 18 -8.71 5.91 -30.62
CA THR A 18 -10.03 6.48 -30.90
C THR A 18 -10.93 5.46 -31.59
N ASN A 19 -11.99 5.03 -30.90
CA ASN A 19 -13.27 4.48 -31.38
C ASN A 19 -13.34 3.53 -32.60
N LYS A 20 -12.25 2.94 -33.07
CA LYS A 20 -12.25 1.97 -34.16
C LYS A 20 -11.23 0.88 -33.89
N THR A 21 -11.77 -0.32 -33.80
CA THR A 21 -11.20 -1.65 -34.00
C THR A 21 -9.71 -1.66 -34.39
N THR A 22 -8.85 -2.17 -33.52
CA THR A 22 -7.48 -2.56 -33.88
C THR A 22 -7.28 -4.05 -33.60
N ARG A 23 -6.69 -4.72 -34.58
CA ARG A 23 -6.55 -6.18 -34.77
C ARG A 23 -5.08 -6.58 -34.56
N LEU A 24 -4.84 -7.87 -34.26
CA LEU A 24 -3.57 -8.66 -34.25
C LEU A 24 -2.88 -8.77 -32.87
N LEU A 25 -2.24 -9.85 -32.40
CA LEU A 25 -1.94 -11.28 -32.73
C LEU A 25 -1.49 -11.85 -31.35
N SER A 26 -2.07 -12.87 -30.73
CA SER A 26 -1.76 -14.31 -30.91
C SER A 26 -2.67 -15.12 -29.99
N ASP A 27 -2.96 -16.36 -30.37
CA ASP A 27 -3.86 -17.24 -29.64
C ASP A 27 -3.11 -17.85 -28.45
N ASN A 28 -3.37 -17.36 -27.23
CA ASN A 28 -3.73 -18.21 -26.07
C ASN A 28 -3.63 -17.58 -24.67
N LEU A 29 -3.21 -16.32 -24.51
CA LEU A 29 -3.48 -15.51 -23.29
C LEU A 29 -3.04 -14.08 -23.61
N THR A 30 -3.97 -13.13 -23.63
CA THR A 30 -3.63 -11.73 -23.90
C THR A 30 -3.72 -10.97 -22.58
N TYR A 31 -2.58 -10.66 -21.98
CA TYR A 31 -2.48 -9.76 -20.83
C TYR A 31 -2.31 -8.34 -21.36
N ALA A 32 -3.08 -7.40 -20.83
CA ALA A 32 -2.86 -5.99 -21.07
C ALA A 32 -1.74 -5.51 -20.14
N ILE A 33 -0.72 -4.82 -20.69
CA ILE A 33 0.29 -4.13 -19.86
C ILE A 33 -0.37 -3.01 -19.07
N CYS A 34 -1.37 -2.37 -19.68
CA CYS A 34 -2.11 -1.25 -19.13
C CYS A 34 -3.55 -1.36 -19.62
N TYR A 35 -4.53 -1.12 -18.75
CA TYR A 35 -5.95 -0.92 -19.06
C TYR A 35 -6.40 0.28 -18.24
N ILE A 36 -7.17 1.21 -18.80
CA ILE A 36 -7.58 2.43 -18.09
C ILE A 36 -9.11 2.57 -18.12
N ILE A 37 -9.70 2.92 -16.97
CA ILE A 37 -11.12 3.26 -16.82
C ILE A 37 -11.21 4.61 -16.12
N GLU A 38 -12.04 5.51 -16.63
CA GLU A 38 -12.43 6.75 -15.95
C GLU A 38 -13.90 6.60 -15.54
N LYS A 39 -14.17 6.67 -14.23
CA LYS A 39 -15.49 6.44 -13.62
C LYS A 39 -15.55 7.16 -12.26
N ASP A 40 -16.71 7.72 -11.93
CA ASP A 40 -17.07 8.25 -10.60
C ASP A 40 -15.91 9.06 -9.95
N ASP A 41 -15.45 10.10 -10.65
CA ASP A 41 -14.42 11.05 -10.18
C ASP A 41 -13.05 10.41 -9.85
N ALA A 42 -12.78 9.25 -10.47
CA ALA A 42 -11.50 8.57 -10.37
C ALA A 42 -11.02 7.98 -11.71
N ARG A 43 -9.69 7.87 -11.83
CA ARG A 43 -9.01 7.16 -12.91
C ARG A 43 -8.37 5.88 -12.37
N TYR A 44 -8.85 4.75 -12.88
CA TYR A 44 -8.35 3.41 -12.61
C TYR A 44 -7.37 2.97 -13.70
N THR A 45 -6.19 2.52 -13.30
CA THR A 45 -5.15 2.01 -14.19
C THR A 45 -4.76 0.61 -13.74
N TYR A 46 -5.03 -0.39 -14.57
CA TYR A 46 -4.73 -1.80 -14.29
C TYR A 46 -3.48 -2.22 -15.07
N ARG A 47 -2.59 -2.98 -14.42
CA ARG A 47 -1.44 -3.62 -15.06
C ARG A 47 -1.44 -5.13 -14.83
N GLY A 48 -1.02 -5.87 -15.85
CA GLY A 48 -0.95 -7.33 -15.78
C GLY A 48 -2.34 -7.97 -15.69
N VAL A 49 -3.35 -7.35 -16.30
CA VAL A 49 -4.74 -7.81 -16.25
C VAL A 49 -5.10 -8.61 -17.50
N GLY A 50 -5.87 -9.70 -17.33
CA GLY A 50 -6.45 -10.44 -18.45
C GLY A 50 -7.61 -9.68 -19.09
N TYR A 51 -7.74 -9.75 -20.41
CA TYR A 51 -8.89 -9.16 -21.12
C TYR A 51 -9.44 -10.09 -22.21
N ASP A 52 -10.70 -9.87 -22.57
CA ASP A 52 -11.33 -10.51 -23.70
C ASP A 52 -11.00 -9.77 -25.00
N LYS A 53 -10.36 -10.47 -25.93
CA LYS A 53 -9.91 -9.90 -27.20
C LYS A 53 -11.06 -9.50 -28.13
N ALA A 54 -12.21 -10.15 -28.03
CA ALA A 54 -13.36 -9.87 -28.89
C ALA A 54 -14.14 -8.65 -28.41
N THR A 55 -14.30 -8.50 -27.09
CA THR A 55 -15.10 -7.41 -26.50
C THR A 55 -14.27 -6.24 -25.98
N GLY A 56 -12.98 -6.45 -25.70
CA GLY A 56 -12.14 -5.48 -24.99
C GLY A 56 -12.46 -5.34 -23.50
N SER A 57 -13.29 -6.25 -22.95
CA SER A 57 -13.64 -6.24 -21.52
C SER A 57 -12.56 -6.88 -20.66
N ILE A 58 -12.45 -6.45 -19.40
CA ILE A 58 -11.63 -7.12 -18.39
C ILE A 58 -12.15 -8.55 -18.19
N LYS A 59 -11.24 -9.48 -17.90
CA LYS A 59 -11.56 -10.80 -17.38
C LYS A 59 -11.27 -10.83 -15.88
N GLN A 60 -12.16 -11.47 -15.13
CA GLN A 60 -11.90 -11.82 -13.75
C GLN A 60 -10.57 -12.56 -13.65
N GLY A 61 -9.76 -12.20 -12.65
CA GLY A 61 -8.48 -12.83 -12.40
C GLY A 61 -7.48 -11.94 -11.69
N PRO A 62 -6.20 -12.34 -11.71
CA PRO A 62 -5.14 -11.58 -11.08
C PRO A 62 -4.90 -10.24 -11.80
N CYS A 63 -4.57 -9.24 -11.00
CA CYS A 63 -4.10 -7.93 -11.41
C CYS A 63 -2.81 -7.64 -10.67
N SER A 64 -1.72 -7.40 -11.40
CA SER A 64 -0.40 -7.15 -10.80
C SER A 64 -0.34 -5.81 -10.10
N GLU A 65 -0.97 -4.78 -10.68
CA GLU A 65 -1.12 -3.47 -10.07
C GLU A 65 -2.46 -2.84 -10.47
N LEU A 66 -3.23 -2.35 -9.50
CA LEU A 66 -4.33 -1.43 -9.72
C LEU A 66 -3.99 -0.10 -9.07
N ALA A 67 -3.86 0.96 -9.87
CA ALA A 67 -3.70 2.32 -9.40
C ALA A 67 -5.01 3.10 -9.58
N ILE A 68 -5.52 3.71 -8.52
CA ILE A 68 -6.71 4.57 -8.51
C ILE A 68 -6.24 5.98 -8.16
N ASN A 69 -6.54 6.93 -9.04
CA ASN A 69 -6.24 8.35 -8.82
C ASN A 69 -7.58 9.07 -8.68
N TYR A 70 -7.82 9.64 -7.51
CA TYR A 70 -9.05 10.37 -7.20
C TYR A 70 -8.89 11.86 -7.54
N ASP A 71 -10.00 12.53 -7.83
CA ASP A 71 -9.99 13.95 -8.19
C ASP A 71 -9.53 14.88 -7.04
N ASP A 72 -9.60 14.43 -5.80
CA ASP A 72 -9.04 15.13 -4.63
C ASP A 72 -7.50 15.09 -4.55
N GLY A 73 -6.87 14.35 -5.46
CA GLY A 73 -5.42 14.19 -5.55
C GLY A 73 -4.88 12.99 -4.76
N SER A 74 -5.72 12.24 -4.05
CA SER A 74 -5.30 11.01 -3.40
C SER A 74 -5.06 9.90 -4.44
N GLU A 75 -4.05 9.06 -4.17
CA GLU A 75 -3.65 7.95 -5.04
C GLU A 75 -3.55 6.65 -4.25
N TRP A 76 -4.20 5.60 -4.73
CA TRP A 76 -4.17 4.28 -4.12
C TRP A 76 -3.59 3.26 -5.10
N HIS A 77 -2.60 2.50 -4.68
CA HIS A 77 -1.97 1.45 -5.47
C HIS A 77 -2.07 0.10 -4.75
N TYR A 78 -2.74 -0.85 -5.39
CA TYR A 78 -2.88 -2.22 -4.94
C TYR A 78 -1.97 -3.12 -5.76
N PHE A 79 -1.26 -4.03 -5.11
CA PHE A 79 -0.34 -4.96 -5.77
C PHE A 79 -0.78 -6.41 -5.56
N ASN A 80 -0.79 -7.16 -6.66
CA ASN A 80 -1.13 -8.60 -6.71
C ASN A 80 -2.48 -8.93 -6.06
N ILE A 81 -3.53 -8.29 -6.57
CA ILE A 81 -4.92 -8.51 -6.13
C ILE A 81 -5.71 -9.33 -7.15
N LEU A 82 -6.91 -9.77 -6.76
CA LEU A 82 -7.90 -10.29 -7.68
C LEU A 82 -8.92 -9.21 -8.03
N ILE A 83 -9.33 -9.17 -9.30
CA ILE A 83 -10.42 -8.31 -9.76
C ILE A 83 -11.52 -9.15 -10.42
N ASN A 84 -12.75 -8.65 -10.44
CA ASN A 84 -13.86 -9.26 -11.17
C ASN A 84 -13.88 -8.84 -12.65
N ASP A 85 -14.84 -9.38 -13.40
CA ASP A 85 -15.03 -9.10 -14.83
C ASP A 85 -15.56 -7.68 -15.14
N GLU A 86 -16.01 -6.96 -14.12
CA GLU A 86 -16.34 -5.53 -14.20
C GLU A 86 -15.13 -4.62 -13.93
N GLY A 87 -14.02 -5.17 -13.43
CA GLY A 87 -12.81 -4.44 -13.06
C GLY A 87 -12.79 -3.94 -11.62
N PHE A 88 -13.70 -4.39 -10.76
CA PHE A 88 -13.68 -4.08 -9.33
C PHE A 88 -12.85 -5.10 -8.54
N ILE A 89 -12.39 -4.68 -7.36
CA ILE A 89 -11.63 -5.53 -6.45
C ILE A 89 -12.51 -6.70 -5.99
N ASN A 90 -11.92 -7.89 -5.96
CA ASN A 90 -12.47 -9.01 -5.20
C ASN A 90 -11.80 -9.02 -3.83
N GLU A 91 -12.60 -9.24 -2.78
CA GLU A 91 -12.08 -9.50 -1.44
C GLU A 91 -11.01 -10.60 -1.45
N GLY A 92 -9.91 -10.38 -0.74
CA GLY A 92 -8.82 -11.35 -0.65
C GLY A 92 -7.49 -10.74 -0.28
N ALA A 93 -6.42 -11.48 -0.56
CA ALA A 93 -5.06 -11.05 -0.27
C ALA A 93 -4.62 -9.87 -1.15
N CYS A 94 -3.80 -9.01 -0.57
CA CYS A 94 -3.12 -7.90 -1.23
C CYS A 94 -1.67 -7.87 -0.72
N ASP A 95 -0.72 -8.05 -1.64
CA ASP A 95 0.70 -8.12 -1.27
C ASP A 95 1.20 -6.77 -0.76
N LYS A 96 0.71 -5.69 -1.35
CA LYS A 96 1.04 -4.33 -0.94
C LYS A 96 -0.09 -3.36 -1.30
N LEU A 97 -0.42 -2.48 -0.38
CA LEU A 97 -1.28 -1.31 -0.61
C LEU A 97 -0.46 -0.05 -0.30
N ILE A 98 -0.42 0.89 -1.23
CA ILE A 98 0.19 2.21 -1.04
C ILE A 98 -0.91 3.25 -1.19
N ILE A 99 -1.08 4.10 -0.19
CA ILE A 99 -1.97 5.25 -0.22
C ILE A 99 -1.12 6.50 -0.13
N LYS A 100 -1.31 7.43 -1.07
CA LYS A 100 -0.72 8.76 -1.03
C LYS A 100 -1.85 9.76 -0.85
N ASP A 101 -1.78 10.52 0.22
CA ASP A 101 -2.72 11.61 0.49
C ASP A 101 -1.98 12.78 1.15
N ASN A 102 -2.18 14.00 0.64
CA ASN A 102 -1.56 15.22 1.19
C ASN A 102 -0.04 15.10 1.45
N ASN A 103 0.72 14.50 0.52
CA ASN A 103 2.15 14.16 0.63
C ASN A 103 2.53 13.18 1.75
N THR A 104 1.55 12.62 2.46
CA THR A 104 1.74 11.47 3.35
C THR A 104 1.64 10.19 2.54
N ILE A 105 2.54 9.24 2.79
CA ILE A 105 2.53 7.93 2.15
C ILE A 105 2.30 6.87 3.22
N LEU A 106 1.20 6.14 3.12
CA LEU A 106 0.94 4.94 3.91
C LEU A 106 1.22 3.71 3.04
N THR A 107 2.03 2.78 3.51
CA THR A 107 2.29 1.49 2.87
C THR A 107 1.93 0.37 3.82
N LEU A 108 1.07 -0.55 3.37
CA LEU A 108 0.72 -1.79 4.04
C LEU A 108 1.21 -2.96 3.20
N SER A 109 1.75 -4.00 3.83
CA SER A 109 2.20 -5.21 3.12
C SER A 109 1.59 -6.49 3.69
N GLN A 110 1.26 -7.41 2.79
CA GLN A 110 0.67 -8.73 3.05
C GLN A 110 -0.58 -8.63 3.93
N ILE A 111 -1.54 -7.86 3.46
CA ILE A 111 -2.85 -7.66 4.11
C ILE A 111 -3.94 -8.45 3.38
N SER A 112 -5.10 -8.56 4.01
CA SER A 112 -6.34 -8.93 3.34
C SER A 112 -7.18 -7.67 3.16
N ILE A 113 -7.85 -7.52 2.01
CA ILE A 113 -8.74 -6.39 1.71
C ILE A 113 -10.15 -6.89 1.41
N ASP A 114 -11.15 -6.05 1.65
CA ASP A 114 -12.55 -6.30 1.28
C ASP A 114 -12.85 -5.93 -0.18
N GLN A 115 -14.14 -5.98 -0.57
CA GLN A 115 -14.59 -5.67 -1.93
C GLN A 115 -14.49 -4.18 -2.27
N ASP A 116 -14.47 -3.32 -1.27
CA ASP A 116 -14.32 -1.88 -1.42
C ASP A 116 -12.83 -1.45 -1.43
N GLY A 117 -11.92 -2.41 -1.20
CA GLY A 117 -10.48 -2.19 -1.21
C GLY A 117 -9.93 -1.68 0.13
N TYR A 118 -10.69 -1.76 1.22
CA TYR A 118 -10.24 -1.44 2.56
C TYR A 118 -9.60 -2.66 3.22
N PRO A 119 -8.64 -2.48 4.12
CA PRO A 119 -8.05 -3.59 4.87
C PRO A 119 -9.13 -4.32 5.67
N LYS A 120 -9.00 -5.63 5.80
CA LYS A 120 -9.76 -6.42 6.76
C LYS A 120 -8.97 -6.53 8.06
N PRO A 121 -9.64 -6.57 9.23
CA PRO A 121 -8.95 -6.78 10.48
C PRO A 121 -8.06 -8.02 10.45
N GLY A 122 -6.78 -7.87 10.79
CA GLY A 122 -5.83 -8.95 10.65
C GLY A 122 -4.37 -8.51 10.77
N LEU A 123 -3.48 -9.47 10.55
CA LEU A 123 -2.04 -9.25 10.56
C LEU A 123 -1.61 -8.45 9.32
N CYS A 124 -0.78 -7.45 9.54
CA CYS A 124 -0.05 -6.68 8.55
C CYS A 124 1.44 -6.94 8.76
N HIS A 125 2.14 -7.43 7.74
CA HIS A 125 3.57 -7.73 7.87
C HIS A 125 4.41 -6.46 7.97
N GLU A 126 4.03 -5.41 7.24
CA GLU A 126 4.69 -4.11 7.28
C GLU A 126 3.66 -3.01 7.17
N TYR A 127 3.60 -2.15 8.17
CA TYR A 127 2.82 -0.92 8.19
C TYR A 127 3.81 0.23 8.24
N ASN A 128 3.83 1.10 7.23
CA ASN A 128 4.80 2.18 7.10
C ASN A 128 4.09 3.49 6.79
N ILE A 129 4.41 4.55 7.53
CA ILE A 129 3.95 5.91 7.26
C ILE A 129 5.16 6.80 7.01
N ILE A 130 5.12 7.56 5.93
CA ILE A 130 6.08 8.63 5.62
C ILE A 130 5.32 9.96 5.62
N SER A 131 5.71 10.88 6.50
CA SER A 131 5.13 12.22 6.57
C SER A 131 5.65 13.15 5.46
N PRO A 132 4.99 14.30 5.20
CA PRO A 132 5.45 15.28 4.22
C PRO A 132 6.88 15.79 4.48
N GLU A 133 7.32 15.80 5.75
CA GLU A 133 8.66 16.21 6.18
C GLU A 133 9.70 15.09 6.02
N GLY A 134 9.29 13.91 5.56
CA GLY A 134 10.18 12.75 5.37
C GLY A 134 10.47 11.98 6.65
N LYS A 135 9.71 12.20 7.73
CA LYS A 135 9.74 11.33 8.91
C LYS A 135 9.07 10.01 8.55
N GLU A 136 9.71 8.90 8.90
CA GLU A 136 9.25 7.57 8.52
C GLU A 136 9.09 6.68 9.76
N VAL A 137 7.94 6.01 9.86
CA VAL A 137 7.61 5.10 10.96
C VAL A 137 7.16 3.77 10.37
N THR A 138 7.85 2.69 10.73
CA THR A 138 7.57 1.33 10.22
C THR A 138 7.32 0.37 11.38
N TRP A 139 6.14 -0.24 11.40
CA TRP A 139 5.81 -1.36 12.29
C TRP A 139 5.88 -2.65 11.47
N GLN A 140 6.41 -3.72 12.07
CA GLN A 140 6.47 -5.05 11.46
C GLN A 140 5.70 -6.07 12.29
N GLU A 141 4.95 -6.93 11.61
CA GLU A 141 4.08 -7.96 12.20
C GLU A 141 3.12 -7.36 13.24
N VAL A 142 2.25 -6.46 12.79
CA VAL A 142 1.29 -5.74 13.63
C VAL A 142 -0.14 -6.06 13.20
N TYR A 143 -1.11 -5.99 14.10
CA TYR A 143 -2.52 -6.15 13.74
C TYR A 143 -3.17 -4.82 13.43
N ILE A 144 -4.01 -4.75 12.40
CA ILE A 144 -4.73 -3.54 12.00
C ILE A 144 -6.24 -3.77 11.88
N ASN A 145 -7.03 -2.69 11.86
CA ASN A 145 -8.47 -2.69 11.57
C ASN A 145 -8.77 -2.22 10.13
N ASN A 146 -10.07 -2.08 9.83
CA ASN A 146 -10.60 -1.59 8.56
C ASN A 146 -10.40 -0.08 8.32
N ASP A 147 -10.06 0.66 9.37
CA ASP A 147 -9.85 2.11 9.33
C ASP A 147 -8.35 2.46 9.24
N PHE A 148 -7.52 1.50 8.83
CA PHE A 148 -6.07 1.62 8.71
C PHE A 148 -5.35 1.87 10.05
N GLU A 149 -5.97 1.57 11.18
CA GLU A 149 -5.39 1.80 12.49
C GLU A 149 -4.76 0.52 13.03
N ILE A 150 -3.66 0.68 13.76
CA ILE A 150 -3.05 -0.40 14.53
C ILE A 150 -3.95 -0.76 15.70
N LEU A 151 -4.28 -2.04 15.85
CA LEU A 151 -5.12 -2.52 16.94
C LEU A 151 -4.41 -2.36 18.30
N PRO A 152 -5.15 -1.95 19.34
CA PRO A 152 -4.62 -1.91 20.69
C PRO A 152 -4.29 -3.31 21.22
N ASP A 153 -3.47 -3.35 22.26
CA ASP A 153 -3.14 -4.59 22.99
C ASP A 153 -2.53 -5.71 22.11
N CYS A 154 -2.02 -5.38 20.93
CA CYS A 154 -1.40 -6.34 20.04
C CYS A 154 0.12 -6.42 20.23
N PHE A 155 0.70 -7.52 19.75
CA PHE A 155 2.14 -7.68 19.65
C PHE A 155 2.66 -7.04 18.35
N CYS A 156 3.81 -6.38 18.43
CA CYS A 156 4.54 -5.82 17.30
C CYS A 156 5.98 -6.38 17.34
N LYS A 157 6.40 -7.05 16.26
CA LYS A 157 7.74 -7.65 16.20
C LYS A 157 8.85 -6.61 16.17
N SER A 158 8.66 -5.52 15.44
CA SER A 158 9.59 -4.40 15.49
C SER A 158 8.97 -3.07 15.07
N LEU A 159 9.46 -2.00 15.68
CA LEU A 159 9.18 -0.62 15.31
C LEU A 159 10.49 0.05 14.86
N ILE A 160 10.47 0.71 13.71
CA ILE A 160 11.60 1.45 13.15
C ILE A 160 11.15 2.89 12.94
N LEU A 161 11.92 3.83 13.47
CA LEU A 161 11.67 5.28 13.36
C LEU A 161 12.85 5.89 12.64
N LYS A 162 12.60 6.62 11.55
CA LYS A 162 13.63 7.36 10.83
C LYS A 162 13.29 8.84 10.87
N HIS A 163 14.18 9.60 11.46
CA HIS A 163 14.10 11.05 11.58
C HIS A 163 14.56 11.72 10.27
N GLU A 164 14.07 12.93 10.00
CA GLU A 164 14.48 13.77 8.85
C GLU A 164 16.01 14.03 8.80
N SER A 165 16.70 13.91 9.94
CA SER A 165 18.15 14.05 10.04
C SER A 165 18.93 12.79 9.62
N GLY A 166 18.23 11.72 9.21
CA GLY A 166 18.82 10.43 8.85
C GLY A 166 19.01 9.47 10.02
N ARG A 167 18.76 9.90 11.27
CA ARG A 167 18.85 9.02 12.45
C ARG A 167 17.77 7.96 12.42
N VAL A 168 18.16 6.71 12.68
CA VAL A 168 17.25 5.55 12.75
C VAL A 168 17.23 5.00 14.17
N PHE A 169 16.04 4.75 14.69
CA PHE A 169 15.79 4.06 15.96
C PHE A 169 15.04 2.76 15.67
N SER A 170 15.42 1.67 16.33
CA SER A 170 14.76 0.38 16.16
C SER A 170 14.46 -0.25 17.51
N PHE A 171 13.27 -0.79 17.62
CA PHE A 171 12.74 -1.47 18.79
C PHE A 171 12.20 -2.83 18.35
N LYS A 172 12.32 -3.85 19.21
CA LYS A 172 11.91 -5.22 18.90
C LYS A 172 11.02 -5.77 20.01
N ASN A 173 10.14 -6.69 19.64
CA ASN A 173 9.27 -7.45 20.55
C ASN A 173 8.48 -6.54 21.50
N LEU A 174 7.65 -5.67 20.92
CA LEU A 174 6.86 -4.68 21.64
C LEU A 174 5.44 -5.20 21.86
N TYR A 175 4.89 -4.94 23.04
CA TYR A 175 3.44 -5.02 23.27
C TYR A 175 2.88 -3.61 23.18
N LEU A 176 1.75 -3.42 22.49
CA LEU A 176 1.12 -2.10 22.35
C LEU A 176 0.04 -1.90 23.41
N ASN A 177 -0.22 -0.65 23.81
CA ASN A 177 -1.20 -0.23 24.80
C ASN A 177 -2.58 -0.05 24.17
N GLU A 178 -3.54 0.43 24.96
CA GLU A 178 -4.92 0.69 24.50
C GLU A 178 -4.99 1.78 23.41
N ASP A 179 -3.92 2.54 23.23
CA ASP A 179 -3.79 3.61 22.23
C ASP A 179 -2.88 3.19 21.05
N GLY A 180 -2.42 1.93 21.00
CA GLY A 180 -1.52 1.43 19.93
C GLY A 180 -0.04 1.81 20.10
N PHE A 181 0.38 2.32 21.26
CA PHE A 181 1.77 2.68 21.57
C PHE A 181 2.49 1.60 22.40
N PRO A 182 3.83 1.48 22.32
CA PRO A 182 4.56 0.48 23.12
C PRO A 182 4.30 0.59 24.64
N LYS A 183 3.85 -0.51 25.28
CA LYS A 183 3.53 -0.68 26.72
C LYS A 183 4.71 -0.57 27.69
N ASN A 184 5.94 -0.35 27.21
CA ASN A 184 7.10 -0.28 28.12
C ASN A 184 7.06 1.02 28.95
N GLU A 185 7.69 1.01 30.13
CA GLU A 185 7.82 2.16 31.06
C GLU A 185 8.49 3.41 30.43
N HIS A 186 8.96 3.32 29.20
CA HIS A 186 9.41 4.47 28.42
C HIS A 186 8.18 5.12 27.78
N GLN A 187 7.68 6.18 28.39
CA GLN A 187 6.71 7.06 27.74
C GLN A 187 7.32 7.61 26.47
N PHE A 188 6.84 7.14 25.32
CA PHE A 188 7.02 7.82 24.05
C PHE A 188 5.87 8.82 23.96
N ASP A 189 6.16 10.11 24.16
CA ASP A 189 5.18 11.16 23.91
C ASP A 189 5.14 11.43 22.40
N PHE A 190 4.06 10.99 21.77
CA PHE A 190 3.78 11.19 20.35
C PHE A 190 2.95 12.47 20.09
N ASN A 191 2.78 13.36 21.08
CA ASN A 191 1.98 14.57 20.88
C ASN A 191 2.62 15.61 19.95
N SER A 192 1.80 15.99 18.95
CA SER A 192 1.78 17.09 17.96
C SER A 192 3.07 17.58 17.29
N ASP A 193 4.22 17.48 17.94
CA ASP A 193 5.54 17.82 17.43
C ASP A 193 6.45 16.59 17.66
N PHE A 194 6.31 15.59 16.79
CA PHE A 194 6.94 14.26 16.92
C PHE A 194 8.39 14.27 17.44
N PHE A 195 8.58 13.56 18.58
CA PHE A 195 9.80 13.08 19.25
C PHE A 195 10.37 13.91 20.43
N THR A 196 9.93 13.57 21.65
CA THR A 196 10.79 13.73 22.85
C THR A 196 11.09 12.36 23.44
N TYR A 197 12.33 11.89 23.34
CA TYR A 197 12.79 10.65 23.98
C TYR A 197 13.44 10.95 25.32
N PHE A 198 12.91 10.38 26.41
CA PHE A 198 13.57 10.36 27.72
C PHE A 198 14.06 8.94 28.01
N PRO A 199 15.38 8.67 28.03
CA PRO A 199 15.88 7.40 28.54
C PRO A 199 15.75 7.39 30.07
N GLN A 200 14.87 6.57 30.61
CA GLN A 200 15.04 6.02 31.96
C GLN A 200 15.26 4.54 31.83
N THR A 201 16.50 4.08 31.99
CA THR A 201 16.87 2.68 31.90
C THR A 201 16.32 1.88 33.09
N SER A 202 15.38 0.97 32.82
CA SER A 202 15.02 -0.15 33.71
C SER A 202 15.18 -1.47 32.94
N PRO A 203 15.64 -2.56 33.59
CA PRO A 203 16.07 -3.78 32.91
C PRO A 203 14.88 -4.63 32.47
N GLY A 204 14.76 -4.92 31.17
CA GLY A 204 13.75 -5.87 30.66
C GLY A 204 13.39 -5.74 29.18
N SER A 205 13.75 -4.64 28.51
CA SER A 205 13.58 -4.49 27.07
C SER A 205 14.94 -4.48 26.36
N ASP A 206 15.11 -5.34 25.35
CA ASP A 206 16.28 -5.33 24.47
C ASP A 206 16.16 -4.13 23.52
N VAL A 207 16.43 -2.93 24.02
CA VAL A 207 16.51 -1.71 23.21
C VAL A 207 17.88 -1.71 22.52
N GLU A 208 17.91 -2.19 21.28
CA GLU A 208 19.10 -2.11 20.43
C GLU A 208 19.12 -0.75 19.73
N VAL A 209 19.69 0.27 20.38
CA VAL A 209 19.93 1.57 19.73
C VAL A 209 21.10 1.42 18.74
N LYS A 210 20.80 1.15 17.47
CA LYS A 210 21.79 1.29 16.40
C LYS A 210 21.86 2.75 15.94
N LEU A 211 22.77 3.51 16.54
CA LEU A 211 23.22 4.76 15.93
C LEU A 211 24.03 4.42 14.68
N GLN A 212 23.39 4.38 13.52
CA GLN A 212 24.12 4.49 12.26
C GLN A 212 24.54 5.96 12.12
N GLN A 213 25.81 6.25 12.46
CA GLN A 213 26.47 7.45 11.99
C GLN A 213 26.98 7.13 10.59
N ASP A 214 26.43 7.79 9.58
CA ASP A 214 27.00 7.73 8.23
C ASP A 214 28.38 8.41 8.23
N LEU A 215 29.35 7.73 7.61
CA LEU A 215 30.70 8.18 7.26
C LEU A 215 30.67 9.08 6.02
#